data_AF-A0A7S2D5H9-F1
#
_entry.id   AF-A0A7S2D5H9-F1
#
_cell.length_a   1.000
_cell.length_b   1.000
_cell.length_c   1.000
_cell.angle_alpha   90.00
_cell.angle_beta   90.00
_cell.angle_gamma   90.00
#
_symmetry.space_group_name_H-M   'P 1'
#
loop_
_entity.id
_entity.type
_entity.pdbx_description
1 polymer ?
#
loop_
_entity_poly.entity_id
_entity_poly.type
_entity_poly.pdbx_seq_one_letter_code
_entity_poly.pdbx_strand_id
1 'polypeptide(L)'
;EAEAKSDIEQGERERPSGKKTRRSSTVVDLNTLDADEHGSKLTALIGHYSGSSPLVIMTLPKKHANMTPAAWLTSVDTLASPLDRVIFVHESGQEKIQFFSE
;
A
#
# COMPACT_ATOMS: atom_id res chain seq x y z
N GLU A 1 39.80 2.52 54.17
CA GLU A 1 39.77 1.11 53.72
C GLU A 1 38.87 0.35 54.69
N ALA A 2 37.86 -0.43 54.33
CA ALA A 2 37.67 -1.22 53.12
C ALA A 2 36.22 -1.19 52.61
N GLU A 3 36.11 -1.47 51.32
CA GLU A 3 34.94 -1.61 50.46
C GLU A 3 34.13 -2.86 50.84
N ALA A 4 32.80 -2.76 50.92
CA ALA A 4 31.91 -3.91 50.95
C ALA A 4 30.75 -3.69 49.96
N LYS A 5 30.85 -4.38 48.83
CA LYS A 5 29.80 -4.55 47.84
C LYS A 5 28.77 -5.55 48.37
N SER A 6 27.49 -5.29 48.15
CA SER A 6 26.47 -6.34 48.13
C SER A 6 25.49 -6.09 46.99
N ASP A 7 25.39 -7.11 46.15
CA ASP A 7 24.68 -7.18 44.89
C ASP A 7 23.17 -7.23 45.10
N ILE A 8 22.43 -6.43 44.32
CA ILE A 8 20.97 -6.49 44.24
C ILE A 8 20.62 -7.40 43.06
N GLU A 9 20.28 -8.66 43.36
CA GLU A 9 19.55 -9.52 42.44
C GLU A 9 18.15 -8.91 42.19
N GLN A 10 17.90 -8.40 40.99
CA GLN A 10 16.54 -8.11 40.53
C GLN A 10 16.06 -9.25 39.63
N GLY A 11 15.12 -10.01 40.19
CA GLY A 11 14.43 -11.12 39.54
C GLY A 11 13.74 -10.74 38.23
N GLU A 12 13.62 -11.76 37.40
CA GLU A 12 13.01 -11.80 36.09
C GLU A 12 11.61 -11.17 36.09
N ARG A 13 11.40 -10.18 35.20
CA ARG A 13 10.06 -9.80 34.73
C ARG A 13 9.98 -10.09 33.25
N GLU A 14 9.52 -11.30 32.93
CA GLU A 14 9.04 -11.66 31.61
C GLU A 14 7.94 -10.67 31.18
N ARG A 15 8.16 -9.96 30.08
CA ARG A 15 7.13 -9.15 29.43
C ARG A 15 6.20 -10.08 28.65
N PRO A 16 4.87 -9.99 28.80
CA PRO A 16 3.97 -10.81 28.01
C PRO A 16 4.12 -10.43 26.53
N SER A 17 4.59 -11.41 25.74
CA SER A 17 4.71 -11.34 24.30
C SER A 17 3.34 -11.10 23.68
N GLY A 18 3.07 -9.87 23.26
CA GLY A 18 1.89 -9.54 22.46
C GLY A 18 1.83 -10.45 21.23
N LYS A 19 0.72 -11.18 21.10
CA LYS A 19 0.39 -11.94 19.88
C LYS A 19 0.40 -10.97 18.69
N LYS A 20 1.53 -10.92 17.98
CA LYS A 20 1.60 -10.28 16.67
C LYS A 20 0.70 -11.10 15.74
N THR A 21 -0.46 -10.56 15.41
CA THR A 21 -1.30 -11.05 14.32
C THR A 21 -0.41 -11.15 13.09
N ARG A 22 -0.05 -12.38 12.74
CA ARG A 22 0.80 -12.70 11.60
C ARG A 22 0.00 -12.30 10.37
N ARG A 23 0.27 -11.12 9.82
CA ARG A 23 -0.27 -10.72 8.52
C ARG A 23 0.18 -11.80 7.56
N SER A 24 -0.77 -12.60 7.09
CA SER A 24 -0.52 -13.58 6.04
C SER A 24 -0.25 -12.78 4.78
N SER A 25 1.03 -12.53 4.49
CA SER A 25 1.46 -11.98 3.22
C SER A 25 1.43 -13.14 2.22
N THR A 26 0.38 -13.22 1.41
CA THR A 26 0.46 -13.95 0.14
C THR A 26 1.56 -13.30 -0.68
N VAL A 27 2.70 -13.97 -0.78
CA VAL A 27 3.79 -13.58 -1.67
C VAL A 27 3.28 -13.84 -3.09
N VAL A 28 2.85 -12.79 -3.78
CA VAL A 28 2.48 -12.91 -5.20
C VAL A 28 3.76 -12.91 -6.01
N ASP A 29 4.00 -14.00 -6.70
CA ASP A 29 5.02 -14.05 -7.73
C ASP A 29 4.55 -13.15 -8.87
N LEU A 30 5.21 -12.00 -8.99
CA LEU A 30 4.90 -11.04 -10.03
C LEU A 30 5.09 -11.66 -11.42
N ASN A 31 5.88 -12.72 -11.59
CA ASN A 31 6.12 -13.34 -12.90
C ASN A 31 4.97 -14.24 -13.38
N THR A 32 3.99 -14.55 -12.53
CA THR A 32 2.82 -15.36 -12.91
C THR A 32 1.60 -14.52 -13.28
N LEU A 33 1.69 -13.19 -13.18
CA LEU A 33 0.66 -12.29 -13.66
C LEU A 33 0.93 -12.02 -15.13
N ASP A 34 0.28 -12.82 -15.98
CA ASP A 34 0.28 -12.58 -17.41
C ASP A 34 -0.29 -11.18 -17.65
N ALA A 35 0.56 -10.32 -18.20
CA ALA A 35 0.11 -9.09 -18.81
C ALA A 35 -0.62 -9.51 -20.09
N ASP A 36 -1.96 -9.56 -20.04
CA ASP A 36 -2.77 -9.71 -21.25
C ASP A 36 -2.27 -8.71 -22.30
N GLU A 37 -2.35 -9.02 -23.59
CA GLU A 37 -1.68 -8.32 -24.72
C GLU A 37 -1.85 -6.78 -24.79
N HIS A 38 -2.69 -6.18 -23.94
CA HIS A 38 -2.93 -4.74 -23.80
C HIS A 38 -2.83 -4.19 -22.37
N GLY A 39 -2.62 -5.03 -21.35
CA GLY A 39 -2.68 -4.68 -19.93
C GLY A 39 -1.29 -4.54 -19.30
N SER A 40 -1.08 -3.47 -18.53
CA SER A 40 0.13 -3.36 -17.71
C SER A 40 0.09 -4.38 -16.56
N LYS A 41 1.24 -4.88 -16.12
CA LYS A 41 1.38 -5.73 -14.93
C LYS A 41 0.73 -5.13 -13.67
N LEU A 42 0.70 -3.79 -13.60
CA LEU A 42 0.03 -3.05 -12.52
C LEU A 42 -1.50 -3.19 -12.62
N THR A 43 -2.06 -3.15 -13.83
CA THR A 43 -3.50 -3.36 -14.07
C THR A 43 -3.93 -4.74 -13.57
N ALA A 44 -3.17 -5.79 -13.89
CA ALA A 44 -3.45 -7.15 -13.43
C ALA A 44 -3.42 -7.26 -11.89
N LEU A 45 -2.42 -6.64 -11.24
CA LEU A 45 -2.33 -6.57 -9.78
C LEU A 45 -3.55 -5.88 -9.15
N ILE A 46 -3.95 -4.73 -9.71
CA ILE A 46 -5.09 -3.96 -9.23
C ILE A 46 -6.38 -4.77 -9.38
N GLY A 47 -6.59 -5.44 -10.51
CA GLY A 47 -7.73 -6.33 -10.71
C GLY A 47 -7.77 -7.47 -9.70
N HIS A 48 -6.64 -8.15 -9.49
CA HIS A 48 -6.56 -9.29 -8.56
C HIS A 48 -6.89 -8.89 -7.10
N TYR A 49 -6.37 -7.76 -6.63
CA TYR A 49 -6.52 -7.36 -5.22
C TYR A 49 -7.73 -6.46 -4.95
N SER A 50 -8.21 -5.74 -5.95
CA SER A 50 -9.21 -4.68 -5.76
C SER A 50 -10.40 -4.79 -6.71
N GLY A 51 -10.43 -5.75 -7.63
CA GLY A 51 -11.53 -5.94 -8.58
C GLY A 51 -12.89 -6.18 -7.92
N SER A 52 -12.93 -6.82 -6.74
CA SER A 52 -14.17 -7.02 -5.98
C SER A 52 -14.48 -5.88 -4.99
N SER A 53 -13.69 -4.81 -4.97
CA SER A 53 -13.90 -3.70 -4.04
C SER A 53 -14.99 -2.76 -4.56
N PRO A 54 -15.96 -2.35 -3.73
CA PRO A 54 -17.05 -1.48 -4.18
C PRO A 54 -16.61 -0.05 -4.52
N LEU A 55 -15.42 0.35 -4.05
CA LEU A 55 -14.78 1.62 -4.35
C LEU A 55 -13.27 1.48 -4.18
N VAL A 56 -12.51 2.00 -5.13
CA VAL A 56 -11.06 2.09 -5.06
C VAL A 56 -10.64 3.56 -5.14
N ILE A 57 -9.78 3.97 -4.21
CA ILE A 57 -9.16 5.30 -4.22
C ILE A 57 -7.70 5.11 -4.58
N MET A 58 -7.22 5.79 -5.61
CA MET A 58 -5.83 5.71 -6.04
C MET A 58 -5.32 7.07 -6.52
N THR A 59 -4.02 7.26 -6.44
CA THR A 59 -3.38 8.49 -6.92
C THR A 59 -3.47 8.56 -8.44
N LEU A 60 -3.79 9.73 -8.99
CA LEU A 60 -3.80 9.98 -10.43
C LEU A 60 -2.37 9.86 -10.98
N PRO A 61 -2.11 8.96 -11.95
CA PRO A 61 -0.79 8.86 -12.57
C PRO A 61 -0.38 10.19 -13.22
N LYS A 62 0.84 10.65 -12.96
CA LYS A 62 1.35 11.88 -13.57
C LYS A 62 1.57 11.68 -15.07
N LYS A 63 1.25 12.70 -15.86
CA LYS A 63 1.57 12.72 -17.29
C LYS A 63 3.08 12.82 -17.49
N HIS A 64 3.67 11.91 -18.26
CA HIS A 64 5.06 12.03 -18.69
C HIS A 64 5.24 13.16 -19.72
N ALA A 65 6.41 13.82 -19.72
CA ALA A 65 6.70 14.96 -20.60
C ALA A 65 6.52 14.63 -22.10
N ASN A 66 6.89 13.41 -22.50
CA ASN A 66 6.85 12.96 -23.90
C ASN A 66 5.50 12.34 -24.31
N MET A 67 4.49 12.38 -23.44
CA MET A 67 3.20 11.73 -23.66
C MET A 67 2.13 12.76 -24.05
N THR A 68 1.37 12.45 -25.09
CA THR A 68 0.22 13.25 -25.49
C THR A 68 -0.89 13.14 -24.44
N PRO A 69 -1.76 14.16 -24.27
CA PRO A 69 -2.88 14.08 -23.33
C PRO A 69 -3.79 12.88 -23.60
N ALA A 70 -4.06 12.56 -24.87
CA ALA A 70 -4.88 11.41 -25.25
C ALA A 70 -4.24 10.08 -24.82
N ALA A 71 -2.95 9.87 -25.10
CA ALA A 71 -2.26 8.65 -24.72
C ALA A 71 -2.20 8.47 -23.19
N TRP A 72 -2.04 9.56 -22.45
CA TRP A 72 -2.08 9.53 -20.99
C TRP A 72 -3.46 9.15 -20.46
N LEU A 73 -4.53 9.75 -20.99
CA LEU A 73 -5.90 9.38 -20.62
C LEU A 73 -6.17 7.90 -20.89
N THR A 74 -5.79 7.40 -22.06
CA THR A 74 -5.90 5.96 -22.38
C THR A 74 -5.16 5.07 -21.39
N SER A 75 -3.99 5.50 -20.92
CA SER A 75 -3.24 4.75 -19.90
C SER A 75 -3.96 4.72 -18.53
N VAL A 76 -4.60 5.83 -18.15
CA VAL A 76 -5.39 5.92 -16.92
C VAL A 76 -6.66 5.07 -17.03
N ASP A 77 -7.34 5.10 -18.17
CA ASP A 77 -8.51 4.27 -18.44
C ASP A 77 -8.16 2.78 -18.42
N THR A 78 -7.02 2.40 -19.01
CA THR A 78 -6.51 1.02 -18.99
C THR A 78 -6.24 0.55 -17.57
N LEU A 79 -5.69 1.42 -16.72
CA LEU A 79 -5.43 1.12 -15.31
C LEU A 79 -6.73 0.91 -14.50
N ALA A 80 -7.76 1.69 -14.79
CA ALA A 80 -9.07 1.62 -14.13
C ALA A 80 -10.01 0.54 -14.69
N SER A 81 -9.72 -0.01 -15.87
CA SER A 81 -10.57 -0.98 -16.56
C SER A 81 -11.03 -2.20 -15.74
N PRO A 82 -10.26 -2.77 -14.79
CA PRO A 82 -10.73 -3.92 -14.02
C PRO A 82 -11.55 -3.54 -12.77
N LEU A 83 -11.90 -2.26 -12.60
CA LEU A 83 -12.53 -1.74 -11.39
C LEU A 83 -13.91 -1.13 -11.67
N ASP A 84 -14.88 -1.39 -10.79
CA ASP A 84 -16.24 -0.86 -10.95
C ASP A 84 -16.34 0.65 -10.66
N ARG A 85 -15.69 1.11 -9.59
CA ARG A 85 -15.75 2.51 -9.13
C ARG A 85 -14.39 2.97 -8.65
N VAL A 86 -13.86 4.01 -9.29
CA VAL A 86 -12.52 4.56 -9.01
C VAL A 86 -12.61 6.05 -8.73
N ILE A 87 -11.94 6.50 -7.68
CA ILE A 87 -11.65 7.92 -7.44
C ILE A 87 -10.15 8.13 -7.59
N PHE A 88 -9.79 8.95 -8.57
CA PHE A 88 -8.42 9.40 -8.75
C PHE A 88 -8.15 10.64 -7.92
N VAL A 89 -7.09 10.60 -7.10
CA VAL A 89 -6.66 11.73 -6.27
C VAL A 89 -5.40 12.34 -6.88
N HIS A 90 -5.45 13.63 -7.21
CA HIS A 90 -4.27 14.39 -7.62
C HIS A 90 -3.77 15.25 -6.46
N GLU A 91 -2.59 14.93 -5.96
CA GLU A 91 -1.96 15.65 -4.85
C GLU A 91 -1.26 16.92 -5.36
N SER A 92 -1.55 18.04 -4.69
CA SER A 92 -0.86 19.32 -4.79
C SER A 92 0.49 19.33 -4.05
N GLY A 93 0.70 18.43 -3.09
CA GLY A 93 1.91 18.34 -2.25
C GLY A 93 1.89 19.27 -1.03
N GLN A 94 0.78 19.96 -0.76
CA GLN A 94 0.59 20.82 0.41
C GLN A 94 -0.63 20.41 1.24
N GLU A 95 -1.01 19.13 1.19
CA GLU A 95 -2.19 18.61 1.86
C GLU A 95 -2.03 18.69 3.38
N LYS A 96 -2.98 19.35 4.05
CA LYS A 96 -3.12 19.29 5.51
C LYS A 96 -4.18 18.24 5.84
N ILE A 97 -3.74 17.10 6.37
CA ILE A 97 -4.66 16.04 6.80
C ILE A 97 -5.13 16.37 8.23
N GLN A 98 -6.43 16.63 8.39
CA GLN A 98 -7.06 16.78 9.69
C GLN A 98 -8.15 15.72 9.84
N PHE A 99 -8.06 14.95 10.91
CA PHE A 99 -9.06 13.95 11.25
C PHE A 99 -10.16 14.60 12.07
N PHE A 100 -11.40 14.35 11.68
CA PHE A 100 -12.57 14.68 12.48
C PHE A 100 -13.14 13.35 12.96
N SER A 101 -13.15 13.15 14.28
CA SER A 101 -13.91 12.08 14.90
C SER A 101 -15.28 12.62 15.28
N GLU A 102 -16.31 11.79 15.11
CA GLU A 102 -17.62 12.03 15.73
C GLU A 102 -17.55 11.93 17.26
#